data_AF-A0AAE3P5I6-F1
#
_entry.id   AF-A0AAE3P5I6-F1
#
_cell.length_a   1.000
_cell.length_b   1.000
_cell.length_c   1.000
_cell.angle_alpha   90.00
_cell.angle_beta   90.00
_cell.angle_gamma   90.00
#
_symmetry.space_group_name_H-M   'P 1'
#
loop_
_entity.id
_entity.type
_entity.pdbx_description
1 polymer ?
#
loop_
_entity_poly.entity_id
_entity_poly.type
_entity_poly.pdbx_seq_one_letter_code
_entity_poly.pdbx_strand_id
1 'polypeptide(L)'
;MRKVGFLIFLFLLFSTPGFPETNKEITLFISGKILDPHKEPVREAQIRLFINEKPQRLIADHKEEDFVFTSSHGTYQISVKAHLKDIEKGKIKLEVFKTNFKRKIVTLAEEDFAKKGKNFYIVKNIILERSLAPSFYIATGIFIFVYFLIAFELLHRTLAAILGASLMLIITYTLGIINPDYHIISFEKAISSIDLNVIFLLMGMMIIVGVLKHTGVFQWCAYMSYKIARGNIFWLNAISCFFIAVTSAFLDNVTTMLLYTPVLIEIATVLKISPFSLLLPGIMASNIGGTATLIGDPPNIIIGSYTGLTFMDFVKNLSPVVLICMFALIAYNEIFYKKEYKKGKVKDVDGLIDRLEEEFKISDKNLLTYGLLVMGIVITFFVTHGYWHMEVSIPALFGASLLFVYGVLTKKVNMFELIEKDIEWTTLLFFIFLFILVGAVEEVGLLAIIADWVYHVSKGNLFIAITLIIWVAAIMSAFVDNIPFTATMLPIVGYLSKVIPGAESNVLWWALAFGACFGGNGTIIGASANVVTVGIAESLGHRITFLEFMKYAFVLMVITVLIANIWLLIFY
;
A
#
# COMPACT_ATOMS: atom_id res chain seq x y z
N MET A 1 16.08 -24.15 33.36
CA MET A 1 16.31 -25.19 34.40
C MET A 1 16.39 -24.51 35.77
N ARG A 2 15.82 -25.15 36.80
CA ARG A 2 15.77 -24.77 38.23
C ARG A 2 14.87 -23.58 38.62
N LYS A 3 13.55 -23.81 38.62
CA LYS A 3 12.57 -23.31 39.64
C LYS A 3 11.13 -23.82 39.41
N VAL A 4 10.96 -25.09 39.01
CA VAL A 4 9.64 -25.73 38.79
C VAL A 4 9.57 -27.13 39.44
N GLY A 5 10.36 -27.34 40.51
CA GLY A 5 10.60 -28.68 41.05
C GLY A 5 10.05 -28.98 42.45
N PHE A 6 9.36 -28.05 43.12
CA PHE A 6 9.07 -28.19 44.56
C PHE A 6 7.60 -28.03 44.96
N LEU A 7 6.68 -27.97 44.00
CA LEU A 7 5.22 -27.92 44.29
C LEU A 7 4.45 -29.13 43.73
N ILE A 8 5.13 -30.24 43.44
CA ILE A 8 4.54 -31.44 42.83
C ILE A 8 4.41 -32.62 43.81
N PHE A 9 4.92 -32.51 45.04
CA PHE A 9 5.10 -33.69 45.91
C PHE A 9 4.16 -33.83 47.12
N LEU A 10 3.05 -33.06 47.22
CA LEU A 10 2.17 -33.16 48.40
C LEU A 10 0.66 -33.19 48.11
N PHE A 11 0.24 -33.83 47.02
CA PHE A 11 -1.19 -34.09 46.75
C PHE A 11 -1.43 -35.49 46.18
N LEU A 12 -0.66 -36.49 46.65
CA LEU A 12 -0.72 -37.89 46.22
C LEU A 12 -1.32 -38.86 47.24
N LEU A 13 -2.01 -38.37 48.27
CA LEU A 13 -2.68 -39.23 49.25
C LEU A 13 -4.09 -38.71 49.48
N PHE A 14 -5.06 -39.25 48.73
CA PHE A 14 -6.39 -39.64 49.20
C PHE A 14 -7.18 -40.17 47.98
N SER A 15 -6.92 -41.44 47.67
CA SER A 15 -7.76 -42.25 46.80
C SER A 15 -8.89 -42.84 47.64
N THR A 16 -10.16 -42.57 47.29
CA THR A 16 -11.30 -43.36 47.76
C THR A 16 -11.98 -44.04 46.57
N PRO A 17 -12.39 -45.32 46.68
CA PRO A 17 -12.96 -46.06 45.57
C PRO A 17 -14.49 -45.97 45.54
N GLY A 18 -15.04 -45.83 44.32
CA GLY A 18 -16.31 -46.44 43.88
C GLY A 18 -17.62 -45.75 44.25
N PHE A 19 -18.32 -45.22 43.23
CA PHE A 19 -19.69 -45.59 42.84
C PHE A 19 -19.93 -45.20 41.36
N PRO A 20 -20.67 -46.00 40.56
CA PRO A 20 -20.88 -45.75 39.14
C PRO A 20 -22.03 -44.76 38.94
N GLU A 21 -21.72 -43.48 38.74
CA GLU A 21 -22.73 -42.47 38.40
C GLU A 21 -22.51 -41.97 36.97
N THR A 22 -23.20 -42.63 36.04
CA THR A 22 -23.19 -42.40 34.59
C THR A 22 -23.83 -41.07 34.12
N ASN A 23 -23.89 -40.04 34.97
CA ASN A 23 -24.61 -38.78 34.66
C ASN A 23 -23.94 -37.50 35.19
N LYS A 24 -22.61 -37.41 35.16
CA LYS A 24 -21.90 -36.17 35.51
C LYS A 24 -21.97 -35.17 34.36
N GLU A 25 -22.52 -33.99 34.63
CA GLU A 25 -22.31 -32.79 33.82
C GLU A 25 -20.81 -32.48 33.75
N ILE A 26 -20.33 -32.25 32.53
CA ILE A 26 -18.95 -31.92 32.21
C ILE A 26 -18.90 -30.67 31.34
N THR A 27 -17.77 -29.98 31.36
CA THR A 27 -17.56 -28.81 30.49
C THR A 27 -16.58 -29.18 29.39
N LEU A 28 -16.99 -28.95 28.14
CA LEU A 28 -16.20 -29.18 26.95
C LEU A 28 -15.64 -27.83 26.47
N PHE A 29 -14.31 -27.75 26.37
CA PHE A 29 -13.59 -26.61 25.83
C PHE A 29 -12.96 -26.99 24.50
N ILE A 30 -13.45 -26.38 23.42
CA ILE A 30 -12.91 -26.56 22.08
C ILE A 30 -12.27 -25.25 21.66
N SER A 31 -11.01 -25.28 21.24
CA SER A 31 -10.36 -24.11 20.65
C SER A 31 -9.55 -24.49 19.42
N GLY A 32 -9.14 -23.48 18.66
CA GLY A 32 -8.33 -23.71 17.47
C GLY A 32 -8.24 -22.49 16.57
N LYS A 33 -7.64 -22.69 15.40
CA LYS A 33 -7.61 -21.71 14.31
C LYS A 33 -8.30 -22.25 13.07
N ILE A 34 -9.07 -21.39 12.41
CA ILE A 34 -9.56 -21.63 11.05
C ILE A 34 -8.63 -20.89 10.09
N LEU A 35 -8.06 -21.63 9.15
CA LEU A 35 -7.12 -21.14 8.15
C LEU A 35 -7.65 -21.43 6.75
N ASP A 36 -7.25 -20.64 5.76
CA ASP A 36 -7.50 -20.95 4.35
C ASP A 36 -6.36 -21.83 3.77
N PRO A 37 -6.43 -22.26 2.49
CA PRO A 37 -5.37 -23.08 1.88
C PRO A 37 -3.99 -22.40 1.86
N HIS A 38 -3.96 -21.07 1.92
CA HIS A 38 -2.77 -20.23 1.95
C HIS A 38 -2.22 -20.05 3.37
N LYS A 39 -2.83 -20.73 4.37
CA LYS A 39 -2.54 -20.66 5.81
C LYS A 39 -2.83 -19.29 6.44
N GLU A 40 -3.64 -18.47 5.78
CA GLU A 40 -4.08 -17.20 6.33
C GLU A 40 -5.30 -17.41 7.25
N PRO A 41 -5.43 -16.62 8.33
CA PRO A 41 -6.54 -16.73 9.26
C PRO A 41 -7.86 -16.34 8.61
N VAL A 42 -8.85 -17.24 8.68
CA VAL A 42 -10.21 -16.96 8.21
C VAL A 42 -10.97 -16.27 9.32
N ARG A 43 -11.22 -14.96 9.15
CA ARG A 43 -12.01 -14.12 10.08
C ARG A 43 -13.50 -14.38 9.92
N GLU A 44 -14.31 -14.06 10.93
CA GLU A 44 -15.78 -14.08 10.82
C GLU A 44 -16.41 -15.39 10.28
N ALA A 45 -15.70 -16.53 10.39
CA ALA A 45 -16.26 -17.83 10.10
C ALA A 45 -17.22 -18.24 11.21
N GLN A 46 -18.43 -18.66 10.84
CA GLN A 46 -19.42 -19.18 11.76
C GLN A 46 -19.09 -20.62 12.13
N ILE A 47 -19.12 -20.91 13.42
CA ILE A 47 -18.90 -22.25 13.95
C ILE A 47 -20.12 -22.67 14.74
N ARG A 48 -20.67 -23.83 14.39
CA ARG A 48 -21.78 -24.48 15.08
C ARG A 48 -21.33 -25.82 15.63
N LEU A 49 -21.71 -26.11 16.86
CA LEU A 49 -21.42 -27.38 17.50
C LEU A 49 -22.66 -28.27 17.49
N PHE A 50 -22.49 -29.49 17.01
CA PHE A 50 -23.51 -30.53 17.07
C PHE A 50 -23.02 -31.64 17.99
N ILE A 51 -23.88 -32.04 18.92
CA ILE A 51 -23.70 -33.22 19.75
C ILE A 51 -24.86 -34.16 19.42
N ASN A 52 -24.56 -35.38 18.98
CA ASN A 52 -25.56 -36.37 18.57
C ASN A 52 -26.57 -35.83 17.53
N GLU A 53 -26.06 -35.16 16.49
CA GLU A 53 -26.86 -34.51 15.42
C GLU A 53 -27.76 -33.34 15.90
N LYS A 54 -27.70 -32.95 17.19
CA LYS A 54 -28.46 -31.81 17.72
C LYS A 54 -27.57 -30.58 17.90
N PRO A 55 -27.96 -29.41 17.37
CA PRO A 55 -27.21 -28.17 17.58
C PRO A 55 -27.20 -27.81 19.07
N GLN A 56 -26.07 -27.34 19.56
CA GLN A 56 -25.89 -26.92 20.95
C GLN A 56 -25.79 -25.40 21.04
N ARG A 57 -26.35 -24.84 22.11
CA ARG A 57 -26.11 -23.45 22.47
C ARG A 57 -24.72 -23.31 23.07
N LEU A 58 -23.96 -22.38 22.52
CA LEU A 58 -22.57 -22.14 22.86
C LEU A 58 -22.50 -20.98 23.84
N ILE A 59 -21.65 -21.10 24.86
CA ILE A 59 -21.39 -20.00 25.78
C ILE A 59 -20.19 -19.22 25.22
N ALA A 60 -20.46 -18.05 24.67
CA ALA A 60 -19.46 -17.07 24.22
C ALA A 60 -19.72 -15.73 24.93
N ASP A 61 -18.69 -15.12 25.51
CA ASP A 61 -18.77 -13.84 26.24
C ASP A 61 -19.93 -13.75 27.26
N HIS A 62 -20.17 -14.85 27.99
CA HIS A 62 -21.22 -14.98 29.00
C HIS A 62 -22.68 -14.92 28.46
N LYS A 63 -22.89 -15.07 27.15
CA LYS A 63 -24.19 -15.22 26.51
C LYS A 63 -24.31 -16.59 25.82
N GLU A 64 -25.54 -17.12 25.76
CA GLU A 64 -25.85 -18.33 24.98
C GLU A 64 -26.17 -17.93 23.54
N GLU A 65 -25.35 -18.38 22.60
CA GLU A 65 -25.52 -18.13 21.17
C GLU A 65 -25.56 -19.44 20.37
N ASP A 66 -26.26 -19.45 19.24
CA ASP A 66 -26.38 -20.65 18.38
C ASP A 66 -25.13 -20.91 17.53
N PHE A 67 -24.22 -19.93 17.45
CA PHE A 67 -22.95 -20.01 16.73
C PHE A 67 -21.91 -19.09 17.37
N VAL A 68 -20.64 -19.35 17.09
CA VAL A 68 -19.52 -18.47 17.47
C VAL A 68 -18.77 -18.04 16.22
N PHE A 69 -18.29 -16.80 16.19
CA PHE A 69 -17.43 -16.31 15.12
C PHE A 69 -15.96 -16.44 15.48
N THR A 70 -15.12 -16.68 14.48
CA THR A 70 -13.67 -16.55 14.63
C THR A 70 -13.24 -15.09 14.79
N SER A 71 -12.20 -14.88 15.60
CA SER A 71 -11.54 -13.58 15.76
C SER A 71 -10.84 -13.08 14.48
N SER A 72 -10.26 -11.88 14.54
CA SER A 72 -9.39 -11.33 13.48
C SER A 72 -8.15 -12.19 13.17
N HIS A 73 -7.75 -13.07 14.09
CA HIS A 73 -6.65 -14.02 13.90
C HIS A 73 -7.14 -15.44 13.57
N GLY A 74 -8.41 -15.58 13.16
CA GLY A 74 -9.02 -16.85 12.79
C GLY A 74 -9.17 -17.80 13.99
N THR A 75 -8.97 -17.31 15.21
CA THR A 75 -9.04 -18.13 16.42
C THR A 75 -10.48 -18.26 16.88
N TYR A 76 -10.83 -19.43 17.42
CA TYR A 76 -12.12 -19.65 18.06
C TYR A 76 -11.97 -20.36 19.38
N GLN A 77 -12.94 -20.12 20.26
CA GLN A 77 -13.06 -20.78 21.53
C GLN A 77 -14.54 -21.03 21.82
N ILE A 78 -14.86 -22.28 22.15
CA ILE A 78 -16.22 -22.73 22.42
C ILE A 78 -16.21 -23.41 23.79
N SER A 79 -17.17 -23.03 24.62
CA SER A 79 -17.46 -23.67 25.90
C SER A 79 -18.90 -24.16 25.90
N VAL A 80 -19.11 -25.45 26.19
CA VAL A 80 -20.45 -26.04 26.31
C VAL A 80 -20.52 -27.01 27.47
N LYS A 81 -21.67 -27.08 28.14
CA LYS A 81 -21.96 -28.13 29.11
C LYS A 81 -22.52 -29.34 28.37
N ALA A 82 -21.97 -30.52 28.62
CA ALA A 82 -22.39 -31.77 28.01
C ALA A 82 -22.44 -32.90 29.05
N HIS A 83 -22.99 -34.06 28.69
CA HIS A 83 -22.91 -35.25 29.52
C HIS A 83 -21.76 -36.16 29.06
N LEU A 84 -21.15 -36.88 30.00
CA LEU A 84 -20.03 -37.79 29.72
C LEU A 84 -20.35 -38.84 28.63
N LYS A 85 -21.60 -39.33 28.60
CA LYS A 85 -22.09 -40.27 27.56
C LYS A 85 -22.07 -39.68 26.15
N ASP A 86 -22.20 -38.36 26.04
CA ASP A 86 -22.18 -37.67 24.75
C ASP A 86 -20.76 -37.57 24.17
N ILE A 87 -19.73 -37.73 25.00
CA ILE A 87 -18.33 -37.84 24.54
C ILE A 87 -18.00 -39.31 24.22
N GLU A 88 -18.38 -40.25 25.09
CA GLU A 88 -18.05 -41.69 24.96
C GLU A 88 -18.79 -42.39 23.81
N LYS A 89 -20.00 -41.92 23.47
CA LYS A 89 -20.84 -42.51 22.39
C LYS A 89 -21.18 -41.53 21.28
N GLY A 90 -20.92 -40.24 21.48
CA GLY A 90 -21.48 -39.20 20.63
C GLY A 90 -20.57 -38.78 19.49
N LYS A 91 -21.19 -38.47 18.35
CA LYS A 91 -20.54 -37.84 17.21
C LYS A 91 -20.53 -36.33 17.43
N ILE A 92 -19.51 -35.82 18.13
CA ILE A 92 -19.31 -34.38 18.28
C ILE A 92 -18.83 -33.86 16.92
N LYS A 93 -19.60 -32.94 16.32
CA LYS A 93 -19.30 -32.36 15.01
C LYS A 93 -19.23 -30.84 15.12
N LEU A 94 -18.18 -30.27 14.55
CA LEU A 94 -18.08 -28.84 14.29
C LEU A 94 -18.47 -28.60 12.84
N GLU A 95 -19.54 -27.84 12.63
CA GLU A 95 -19.84 -27.25 11.32
C GLU A 95 -19.20 -25.88 11.26
N VAL A 96 -18.33 -25.69 10.28
CA VAL A 96 -17.70 -24.40 9.97
C VAL A 96 -18.23 -23.90 8.64
N PHE A 97 -18.71 -22.66 8.62
CA PHE A 97 -19.27 -22.02 7.45
C PHE A 97 -18.84 -20.56 7.35
N LYS A 98 -18.49 -20.13 6.13
CA LYS A 98 -18.29 -18.74 5.78
C LYS A 98 -18.62 -18.56 4.30
N THR A 99 -19.19 -17.41 3.93
CA THR A 99 -19.38 -17.05 2.52
C THR A 99 -18.04 -17.10 1.77
N ASN A 100 -18.03 -17.57 0.52
CA ASN A 100 -16.84 -17.83 -0.30
C ASN A 100 -15.94 -18.99 0.19
N PHE A 101 -16.44 -19.82 1.10
CA PHE A 101 -15.78 -21.04 1.52
C PHE A 101 -16.72 -22.24 1.48
N LYS A 102 -16.15 -23.42 1.18
CA LYS A 102 -16.87 -24.69 1.27
C LYS A 102 -17.19 -24.97 2.74
N ARG A 103 -18.46 -25.22 3.02
CA ARG A 103 -18.91 -25.69 4.33
C ARG A 103 -18.15 -26.96 4.71
N LYS A 104 -17.58 -26.99 5.92
CA LYS A 104 -16.78 -28.12 6.41
C LYS A 104 -17.34 -28.65 7.71
N ILE A 105 -17.55 -29.96 7.78
CA ILE A 105 -17.98 -30.66 8.99
C ILE A 105 -16.79 -31.47 9.50
N VAL A 106 -16.32 -31.15 10.71
CA VAL A 106 -15.21 -31.84 11.37
C VAL A 106 -15.77 -32.66 12.51
N THR A 107 -15.55 -33.97 12.46
CA THR A 107 -15.92 -34.87 13.57
C THR A 107 -14.77 -34.94 14.57
N LEU A 108 -15.06 -34.79 15.85
CA LEU A 108 -14.10 -34.91 16.95
C LEU A 108 -14.27 -36.27 17.61
N ALA A 109 -13.17 -37.00 17.77
CA ALA A 109 -13.18 -38.32 18.41
C ALA A 109 -12.79 -38.21 19.90
N GLU A 110 -13.22 -39.16 20.73
CA GLU A 110 -12.89 -39.17 22.17
C GLU A 110 -11.38 -39.15 22.43
N GLU A 111 -10.60 -39.84 21.60
CA GLU A 111 -9.14 -39.92 21.68
C GLU A 111 -8.43 -38.57 21.50
N ASP A 112 -9.10 -37.57 20.92
CA ASP A 112 -8.54 -36.24 20.71
C ASP A 112 -8.63 -35.34 21.97
N PHE A 113 -9.35 -35.76 23.02
CA PHE A 113 -9.63 -34.92 24.19
C PHE A 113 -8.65 -35.14 25.34
N ALA A 114 -8.06 -34.05 25.82
CA ALA A 114 -7.35 -34.03 27.10
C ALA A 114 -8.34 -33.83 28.27
N LYS A 115 -8.21 -34.64 29.33
CA LYS A 115 -9.10 -34.60 30.50
C LYS A 115 -8.39 -34.03 31.73
N LYS A 116 -9.02 -33.06 32.40
CA LYS A 116 -8.58 -32.54 33.71
C LYS A 116 -9.78 -32.34 34.63
N GLY A 117 -9.96 -33.25 35.59
CA GLY A 117 -11.13 -33.24 36.49
C GLY A 117 -12.44 -33.47 35.73
N LYS A 118 -13.38 -32.51 35.80
CA LYS A 118 -14.66 -32.51 35.08
C LYS A 118 -14.62 -31.80 33.71
N ASN A 119 -13.45 -31.33 33.29
CA ASN A 119 -13.29 -30.55 32.06
C ASN A 119 -12.54 -31.35 31.00
N PHE A 120 -13.03 -31.24 29.76
CA PHE A 120 -12.42 -31.84 28.56
C PHE A 120 -11.94 -30.72 27.63
N TYR A 121 -10.75 -30.88 27.05
CA TYR A 121 -10.11 -29.87 26.23
C TYR A 121 -9.65 -30.47 24.90
N ILE A 122 -9.87 -29.74 23.81
CA ILE A 122 -9.34 -30.09 22.49
C ILE A 122 -8.87 -28.83 21.77
N VAL A 123 -7.74 -28.93 21.09
CA VAL A 123 -7.23 -27.90 20.18
C VAL A 123 -7.24 -28.47 18.76
N LYS A 124 -8.09 -27.93 17.88
CA LYS A 124 -8.22 -28.40 16.50
C LYS A 124 -8.11 -27.26 15.51
N ASN A 125 -7.09 -27.29 14.65
CA ASN A 125 -6.99 -26.36 13.53
C ASN A 125 -7.77 -26.91 12.33
N ILE A 126 -8.48 -26.03 11.62
CA ILE A 126 -9.37 -26.40 10.51
C ILE A 126 -8.94 -25.59 9.28
N ILE A 127 -8.59 -26.28 8.20
CA ILE A 127 -8.40 -25.64 6.89
C ILE A 127 -9.74 -25.59 6.17
N LEU A 128 -10.18 -24.39 5.79
CA LEU A 128 -11.44 -24.15 5.09
C LEU A 128 -11.13 -23.82 3.62
N GLU A 129 -11.63 -24.65 2.70
CA GLU A 129 -11.37 -24.47 1.26
C GLU A 129 -12.21 -23.34 0.69
N ARG A 130 -11.63 -22.54 -0.22
CA ARG A 130 -12.35 -21.48 -0.94
C ARG A 130 -13.42 -22.08 -1.87
N SER A 131 -14.51 -21.36 -2.06
CA SER A 131 -15.57 -21.68 -3.02
C SER A 131 -15.97 -20.44 -3.80
N LEU A 132 -16.21 -20.59 -5.11
CA LEU A 132 -16.64 -19.49 -5.97
C LEU A 132 -18.15 -19.24 -5.80
N ALA A 133 -18.51 -18.37 -4.85
CA ALA A 133 -19.90 -17.95 -4.65
C ALA A 133 -20.27 -16.80 -5.60
N PRO A 134 -21.57 -16.46 -5.78
CA PRO A 134 -22.01 -15.25 -6.48
C PRO A 134 -21.27 -13.98 -6.06
N SER A 135 -20.99 -13.80 -4.76
CA SER A 135 -20.23 -12.64 -4.27
C SER A 135 -18.83 -12.52 -4.88
N PHE A 136 -18.15 -13.63 -5.17
CA PHE A 136 -16.88 -13.64 -5.89
C PHE A 136 -16.99 -12.99 -7.27
N TYR A 137 -17.96 -13.43 -8.09
CA TYR A 137 -18.11 -12.94 -9.46
C TYR A 137 -18.56 -11.48 -9.48
N ILE A 138 -19.46 -11.09 -8.57
CA ILE A 138 -19.96 -9.72 -8.44
C ILE A 138 -18.84 -8.78 -8.02
N ALA A 139 -18.10 -9.13 -6.94
CA ALA A 139 -17.00 -8.30 -6.46
C ALA A 139 -15.90 -8.17 -7.53
N THR A 140 -15.52 -9.27 -8.18
CA THR A 140 -14.56 -9.26 -9.29
C THR A 140 -15.04 -8.41 -10.46
N GLY A 141 -16.31 -8.52 -10.83
CA GLY A 141 -16.91 -7.73 -11.91
C GLY A 141 -16.92 -6.23 -11.62
N ILE A 142 -17.33 -5.83 -10.40
CA ILE A 142 -17.29 -4.42 -9.96
C ILE A 142 -15.85 -3.92 -9.95
N PHE A 143 -14.92 -4.73 -9.43
CA PHE A 143 -13.52 -4.36 -9.33
C PHE A 143 -12.88 -4.12 -10.70
N ILE A 144 -13.07 -5.05 -11.64
CA ILE A 144 -12.58 -4.91 -13.03
C ILE A 144 -13.24 -3.71 -13.70
N PHE A 145 -14.55 -3.49 -13.48
CA PHE A 145 -15.26 -2.35 -14.05
C PHE A 145 -14.72 -1.01 -13.52
N VAL A 146 -14.47 -0.89 -12.22
CA VAL A 146 -13.86 0.31 -11.63
C VAL A 146 -12.47 0.54 -12.20
N TYR A 147 -11.66 -0.51 -12.32
CA TYR A 147 -10.32 -0.41 -12.91
C TYR A 147 -10.36 0.01 -14.37
N PHE A 148 -11.32 -0.51 -15.14
CA PHE A 148 -11.56 -0.09 -16.50
C PHE A 148 -11.92 1.40 -16.58
N LEU A 149 -12.81 1.90 -15.72
CA LEU A 149 -13.16 3.32 -15.67
C LEU A 149 -11.95 4.21 -15.36
N ILE A 150 -11.08 3.77 -14.45
CA ILE A 150 -9.86 4.50 -14.07
C ILE A 150 -8.82 4.47 -15.20
N ALA A 151 -8.52 3.28 -15.74
CA ALA A 151 -7.47 3.09 -16.76
C ALA A 151 -7.79 3.80 -18.08
N PHE A 152 -9.07 3.90 -18.45
CA PHE A 152 -9.49 4.64 -19.65
C PHE A 152 -9.91 6.10 -19.35
N GLU A 153 -9.69 6.58 -18.12
CA GLU A 153 -10.05 7.92 -17.66
C GLU A 153 -11.52 8.32 -17.97
N LEU A 154 -12.42 7.35 -18.05
CA LEU A 154 -13.85 7.57 -18.34
C LEU A 154 -14.56 8.26 -17.17
N LEU A 155 -14.00 8.11 -15.96
CA LEU A 155 -14.49 8.72 -14.73
C LEU A 155 -13.29 9.10 -13.85
N HIS A 156 -13.39 10.21 -13.12
CA HIS A 156 -12.37 10.59 -12.14
C HIS A 156 -12.15 9.47 -11.12
N ARG A 157 -10.88 9.09 -10.89
CA ARG A 157 -10.49 7.92 -10.08
C ARG A 157 -11.16 7.83 -8.71
N THR A 158 -11.27 8.96 -8.02
CA THR A 158 -11.94 9.05 -6.71
C THR A 158 -13.42 8.67 -6.80
N LEU A 159 -14.14 9.15 -7.81
CA LEU A 159 -15.56 8.83 -8.00
C LEU A 159 -15.75 7.37 -8.36
N ALA A 160 -14.88 6.81 -9.21
CA ALA A 160 -14.91 5.39 -9.55
C ALA A 160 -14.71 4.50 -8.32
N ALA A 161 -13.73 4.85 -7.47
CA ALA A 161 -13.48 4.13 -6.22
C ALA A 161 -14.66 4.22 -5.23
N ILE A 162 -15.21 5.43 -5.02
CA ILE A 162 -16.39 5.65 -4.17
C ILE A 162 -17.56 4.80 -4.65
N LEU A 163 -17.87 4.85 -5.96
CA LEU A 163 -18.97 4.11 -6.55
C LEU A 163 -18.80 2.61 -6.36
N GLY A 164 -17.61 2.08 -6.65
CA GLY A 164 -17.31 0.67 -6.50
C GLY A 164 -17.45 0.16 -5.08
N ALA A 165 -16.81 0.85 -4.12
CA ALA A 165 -16.89 0.49 -2.71
C ALA A 165 -18.33 0.57 -2.18
N SER A 166 -19.06 1.62 -2.57
CA SER A 166 -20.46 1.81 -2.17
C SER A 166 -21.37 0.72 -2.74
N LEU A 167 -21.16 0.30 -3.99
CA LEU A 167 -21.90 -0.81 -4.61
C LEU A 167 -21.64 -2.14 -3.89
N MET A 168 -20.38 -2.46 -3.57
CA MET A 168 -20.03 -3.68 -2.85
C MET A 168 -20.67 -3.72 -1.46
N LEU A 169 -20.67 -2.60 -0.73
CA LEU A 169 -21.31 -2.49 0.58
C LEU A 169 -22.83 -2.59 0.50
N ILE A 170 -23.47 -1.89 -0.46
CA ILE A 170 -24.92 -1.99 -0.67
C ILE A 170 -25.32 -3.42 -0.98
N ILE A 171 -24.61 -4.12 -1.87
CA ILE A 171 -24.92 -5.51 -2.22
C ILE A 171 -24.78 -6.41 -0.99
N THR A 172 -23.72 -6.23 -0.20
CA THR A 172 -23.48 -6.99 1.04
C THR A 172 -24.63 -6.81 2.03
N TYR A 173 -25.06 -5.57 2.27
CA TYR A 173 -26.09 -5.25 3.27
C TYR A 173 -27.53 -5.27 2.75
N THR A 174 -27.75 -5.68 1.49
CA THR A 174 -29.09 -5.90 0.93
C THR A 174 -29.23 -7.35 0.50
N LEU A 175 -28.66 -7.71 -0.65
CA LEU A 175 -28.70 -9.06 -1.21
C LEU A 175 -27.96 -10.06 -0.31
N GLY A 176 -26.84 -9.66 0.31
CA GLY A 176 -26.08 -10.52 1.24
C GLY A 176 -26.83 -10.87 2.52
N ILE A 177 -27.81 -10.05 2.95
CA ILE A 177 -28.69 -10.36 4.09
C ILE A 177 -29.76 -11.37 3.67
N ILE A 178 -30.32 -11.21 2.46
CA ILE A 178 -31.35 -12.12 1.93
C ILE A 178 -30.74 -13.48 1.61
N ASN A 179 -29.56 -13.50 1.01
CA ASN A 179 -28.80 -14.69 0.68
C ASN A 179 -27.32 -14.48 1.03
N PRO A 180 -26.79 -15.21 2.05
CA PRO A 180 -25.39 -15.11 2.48
C PRO A 180 -24.36 -15.29 1.36
N ASP A 181 -24.71 -15.97 0.27
CA ASP A 181 -23.85 -16.17 -0.90
C ASP A 181 -23.51 -14.88 -1.66
N TYR A 182 -24.26 -13.80 -1.41
CA TYR A 182 -24.02 -12.46 -1.97
C TYR A 182 -23.27 -11.53 -1.01
N HIS A 183 -22.92 -12.00 0.19
CA HIS A 183 -22.11 -11.24 1.13
C HIS A 183 -20.67 -11.10 0.60
N ILE A 184 -20.23 -9.86 0.32
CA ILE A 184 -18.90 -9.58 -0.23
C ILE A 184 -17.92 -9.24 0.90
N ILE A 185 -18.23 -8.21 1.69
CA ILE A 185 -17.37 -7.70 2.76
C ILE A 185 -18.22 -7.07 3.88
N SER A 186 -17.92 -7.37 5.13
CA SER A 186 -18.53 -6.70 6.29
C SER A 186 -18.03 -5.26 6.44
N PHE A 187 -18.81 -4.40 7.09
CA PHE A 187 -18.44 -3.01 7.35
C PHE A 187 -17.18 -2.93 8.22
N GLU A 188 -17.09 -3.78 9.24
CA GLU A 188 -15.94 -3.89 10.12
C GLU A 188 -14.68 -4.28 9.33
N LYS A 189 -14.77 -5.28 8.45
CA LYS A 189 -13.66 -5.67 7.57
C LYS A 189 -13.31 -4.54 6.61
N ALA A 190 -14.30 -3.87 6.00
CA ALA A 190 -14.08 -2.73 5.11
C ALA A 190 -13.31 -1.59 5.80
N ILE A 191 -13.72 -1.20 7.01
CA ILE A 191 -13.00 -0.18 7.79
C ILE A 191 -11.60 -0.68 8.19
N SER A 192 -11.46 -1.94 8.59
CA SER A 192 -10.15 -2.52 8.94
C SER A 192 -9.19 -2.67 7.76
N SER A 193 -9.71 -2.66 6.53
CA SER A 193 -8.90 -2.68 5.31
C SER A 193 -8.29 -1.32 4.99
N ILE A 194 -8.83 -0.22 5.54
CA ILE A 194 -8.29 1.13 5.33
C ILE A 194 -6.98 1.27 6.11
N ASP A 195 -5.89 1.51 5.40
CA ASP A 195 -4.61 1.79 6.02
C ASP A 195 -4.50 3.26 6.46
N LEU A 196 -4.82 3.51 7.73
CA LEU A 196 -4.75 4.85 8.31
C LEU A 196 -3.33 5.40 8.42
N ASN A 197 -2.30 4.55 8.45
CA ASN A 197 -0.92 5.04 8.42
C ASN A 197 -0.68 5.75 7.08
N VAL A 198 -1.03 5.12 5.96
CA VAL A 198 -0.91 5.73 4.63
C VAL A 198 -1.69 7.05 4.53
N ILE A 199 -2.95 7.06 4.98
CA ILE A 199 -3.81 8.26 4.91
C ILE A 199 -3.21 9.43 5.72
N PHE A 200 -2.81 9.17 6.96
CA PHE A 200 -2.28 10.21 7.83
C PHE A 200 -0.87 10.65 7.45
N LEU A 201 -0.05 9.75 6.92
CA LEU A 201 1.26 10.09 6.37
C LEU A 201 1.10 11.06 5.20
N LEU A 202 0.25 10.72 4.21
CA LEU A 202 -0.01 11.58 3.05
C LEU A 202 -0.56 12.94 3.48
N MET A 203 -1.55 12.96 4.36
CA MET A 203 -2.11 14.22 4.90
C MET A 203 -1.03 15.07 5.58
N GLY A 204 -0.17 14.47 6.42
CA GLY A 204 0.92 15.18 7.07
C GLY A 204 1.90 15.80 6.08
N MET A 205 2.31 15.03 5.06
CA MET A 205 3.21 15.52 4.01
C MET A 205 2.56 16.64 3.16
N MET A 206 1.30 16.48 2.76
CA MET A 206 0.56 17.51 2.03
C MET A 206 0.45 18.82 2.81
N ILE A 207 0.21 18.77 4.12
CA ILE A 207 0.19 19.96 4.99
C ILE A 207 1.57 20.61 5.04
N ILE A 208 2.64 19.84 5.24
CA ILE A 208 4.00 20.37 5.28
C ILE A 208 4.33 21.12 3.98
N VAL A 209 4.04 20.51 2.83
CA VAL A 209 4.30 21.15 1.54
C VAL A 209 3.38 22.34 1.29
N GLY A 210 2.10 22.23 1.67
CA GLY A 210 1.12 23.32 1.62
C GLY A 210 1.62 24.56 2.37
N VAL A 211 2.27 24.40 3.52
CA VAL A 211 2.92 25.52 4.20
C VAL A 211 4.19 25.98 3.48
N LEU A 212 5.07 25.06 3.08
CA LEU A 212 6.37 25.40 2.49
C LEU A 212 6.25 26.11 1.14
N LYS A 213 5.22 25.83 0.32
CA LYS A 213 5.07 26.49 -0.99
C LYS A 213 4.87 28.01 -0.88
N HIS A 214 4.31 28.51 0.23
CA HIS A 214 4.18 29.94 0.47
C HIS A 214 5.52 30.66 0.66
N THR A 215 6.61 29.92 0.90
CA THR A 215 7.96 30.49 1.07
C THR A 215 8.64 30.84 -0.25
N GLY A 216 8.14 30.34 -1.39
CA GLY A 216 8.80 30.48 -2.70
C GLY A 216 10.01 29.55 -2.90
N VAL A 217 10.24 28.57 -2.02
CA VAL A 217 11.42 27.69 -2.08
C VAL A 217 11.51 26.89 -3.38
N PHE A 218 10.38 26.45 -3.93
CA PHE A 218 10.36 25.62 -5.14
C PHE A 218 10.73 26.41 -6.39
N GLN A 219 10.17 27.62 -6.51
CA GLN A 219 10.53 28.59 -7.53
C GLN A 219 12.02 28.95 -7.45
N TRP A 220 12.50 29.18 -6.22
CA TRP A 220 13.90 29.49 -5.98
C TRP A 220 14.84 28.34 -6.39
N CYS A 221 14.48 27.07 -6.14
CA CYS A 221 15.27 25.90 -6.57
C CYS A 221 15.37 25.82 -8.11
N ALA A 222 14.28 26.12 -8.81
CA ALA A 222 14.27 26.12 -10.27
C ALA A 222 15.11 27.28 -10.84
N TYR A 223 15.03 28.48 -10.27
CA TYR A 223 15.96 29.59 -10.56
C TYR A 223 17.42 29.18 -10.32
N MET A 224 17.71 28.55 -9.18
CA MET A 224 19.06 28.12 -8.84
C MET A 224 19.60 27.11 -9.85
N SER A 225 18.75 26.20 -10.34
CA SER A 225 19.10 25.26 -11.41
C SER A 225 19.58 25.98 -12.66
N TYR A 226 18.88 27.04 -13.07
CA TYR A 226 19.27 27.87 -14.22
C TYR A 226 20.55 28.65 -13.98
N LYS A 227 20.69 29.28 -12.80
CA LYS A 227 21.88 30.04 -12.42
C LYS A 227 23.15 29.19 -12.45
N ILE A 228 23.08 27.97 -11.91
CA ILE A 228 24.22 27.04 -11.90
C ILE A 228 24.53 26.55 -13.34
N ALA A 229 23.50 26.29 -14.13
CA ALA A 229 23.65 25.84 -15.51
C ALA A 229 24.22 26.90 -16.47
N ARG A 230 24.14 28.19 -16.10
CA ARG A 230 24.63 29.34 -16.90
C ARG A 230 24.21 29.28 -18.38
N GLY A 231 22.95 28.94 -18.62
CA GLY A 231 22.38 28.85 -19.98
C GLY A 231 22.72 27.58 -20.76
N ASN A 232 23.51 26.65 -20.21
CA ASN A 232 23.69 25.34 -20.83
C ASN A 232 22.48 24.45 -20.53
N ILE A 233 21.72 24.11 -21.57
CA ILE A 233 20.45 23.38 -21.45
C ILE A 233 20.65 21.95 -20.93
N PHE A 234 21.74 21.27 -21.33
CA PHE A 234 22.03 19.95 -20.80
C PHE A 234 22.25 19.99 -19.29
N TRP A 235 23.07 20.93 -18.82
CA TRP A 235 23.32 21.10 -17.38
C TRP A 235 22.07 21.56 -16.63
N LEU A 236 21.27 22.45 -17.23
CA LEU A 236 19.97 22.84 -16.68
C LEU A 236 19.10 21.61 -16.46
N ASN A 237 18.93 20.78 -17.50
CA ASN A 237 18.11 19.58 -17.42
C ASN A 237 18.66 18.61 -16.35
N ALA A 238 19.97 18.35 -16.33
CA ALA A 238 20.59 17.44 -15.37
C ALA A 238 20.43 17.93 -13.92
N ILE A 239 20.66 19.21 -13.65
CA ILE A 239 20.55 19.82 -12.32
C ILE A 239 19.08 19.86 -11.89
N SER A 240 18.17 20.24 -12.77
CA SER A 240 16.73 20.23 -12.49
C SER A 240 16.23 18.82 -12.20
N CYS A 241 16.62 17.81 -12.99
CA CYS A 241 16.29 16.41 -12.72
C CYS A 241 16.80 15.97 -11.34
N PHE A 242 18.03 16.34 -10.98
CA PHE A 242 18.58 16.00 -9.67
C PHE A 242 17.79 16.66 -8.52
N PHE A 243 17.49 17.95 -8.61
CA PHE A 243 16.70 18.63 -7.58
C PHE A 243 15.28 18.08 -7.48
N ILE A 244 14.64 17.79 -8.62
CA ILE A 244 13.31 17.17 -8.65
C ILE A 244 13.37 15.80 -8.00
N ALA A 245 14.33 14.95 -8.36
CA ALA A 245 14.46 13.61 -7.79
C ALA A 245 14.70 13.65 -6.27
N VAL A 246 15.56 14.54 -5.78
CA VAL A 246 15.79 14.71 -4.33
C VAL A 246 14.54 15.25 -3.65
N THR A 247 13.86 16.24 -4.24
CA THR A 247 12.62 16.79 -3.68
C THR A 247 11.54 15.70 -3.60
N SER A 248 11.35 14.94 -4.68
CA SER A 248 10.42 13.81 -4.78
C SER A 248 10.79 12.64 -3.88
N ALA A 249 12.05 12.50 -3.48
CA ALA A 249 12.45 11.49 -2.50
C ALA A 249 11.95 11.82 -1.08
N PHE A 250 11.58 13.07 -0.81
CA PHE A 250 11.08 13.50 0.51
C PHE A 250 9.66 14.05 0.48
N LEU A 251 9.16 14.43 -0.69
CA LEU A 251 7.81 14.93 -0.96
C LEU A 251 7.14 14.01 -1.97
N ASP A 252 5.81 14.01 -2.03
CA ASP A 252 5.15 13.22 -3.07
C ASP A 252 5.42 13.77 -4.49
N ASN A 253 5.37 12.87 -5.47
CA ASN A 253 5.68 13.17 -6.87
C ASN A 253 4.73 14.22 -7.49
N VAL A 254 3.44 14.18 -7.14
CA VAL A 254 2.42 15.08 -7.70
C VAL A 254 2.69 16.51 -7.26
N THR A 255 2.88 16.70 -5.96
CA THR A 255 3.17 18.00 -5.38
C THR A 255 4.48 18.57 -5.93
N THR A 256 5.51 17.73 -6.05
CA THR A 256 6.80 18.14 -6.64
C THR A 256 6.58 18.69 -8.05
N MET A 257 5.84 17.97 -8.90
CA MET A 257 5.61 18.42 -10.27
C MET A 257 4.63 19.60 -10.39
N LEU A 258 3.62 19.72 -9.53
CA LEU A 258 2.74 20.89 -9.47
C LEU A 258 3.54 22.20 -9.32
N LEU A 259 4.62 22.14 -8.53
CA LEU A 259 5.43 23.30 -8.19
C LEU A 259 6.52 23.58 -9.23
N TYR A 260 7.17 22.54 -9.76
CA TYR A 260 8.24 22.71 -10.75
C TYR A 260 7.72 22.94 -12.17
N THR A 261 6.55 22.42 -12.55
CA THR A 261 6.04 22.48 -13.93
C THR A 261 5.90 23.91 -14.46
N PRO A 262 5.24 24.85 -13.75
CA PRO A 262 5.09 26.22 -14.25
C PRO A 262 6.46 26.87 -14.50
N VAL A 263 7.41 26.64 -13.59
CA VAL A 263 8.74 27.25 -13.67
C VAL A 263 9.57 26.67 -14.80
N LEU A 264 9.52 25.36 -15.03
CA LEU A 264 10.20 24.72 -16.15
C LEU A 264 9.62 25.17 -17.51
N ILE A 265 8.31 25.38 -17.59
CA ILE A 265 7.66 25.94 -18.79
C ILE A 265 8.17 27.36 -19.06
N GLU A 266 8.25 28.19 -18.03
CA GLU A 266 8.72 29.56 -18.17
C GLU A 266 10.18 29.60 -18.63
N ILE A 267 11.06 28.84 -17.98
CA ILE A 267 12.47 28.73 -18.37
C ILE A 267 12.60 28.22 -19.82
N ALA A 268 11.85 27.19 -20.20
CA ALA A 268 11.86 26.67 -21.57
C ALA A 268 11.40 27.72 -22.61
N THR A 269 10.36 28.49 -22.26
CA THR A 269 9.81 29.55 -23.10
C THR A 269 10.84 30.64 -23.34
N VAL A 270 11.55 31.07 -22.29
CA VAL A 270 12.60 32.07 -22.43
C VAL A 270 13.78 31.55 -23.27
N LEU A 271 14.16 30.27 -23.07
CA LEU A 271 15.22 29.62 -23.84
C LEU A 271 14.83 29.27 -25.28
N LYS A 272 13.55 29.47 -25.64
CA LYS A 272 12.97 29.16 -26.96
C LYS A 272 13.15 27.70 -27.36
N ILE A 273 13.00 26.80 -26.39
CA ILE A 273 12.97 25.35 -26.59
C ILE A 273 11.58 24.81 -26.27
N SER A 274 11.27 23.60 -26.74
CA SER A 274 10.05 22.93 -26.31
C SER A 274 10.04 22.69 -24.79
N PRO A 275 8.99 23.08 -24.05
CA PRO A 275 8.86 22.79 -22.61
C PRO A 275 8.98 21.31 -22.27
N PHE A 276 8.51 20.43 -23.15
CA PHE A 276 8.58 18.98 -22.96
C PHE A 276 10.02 18.44 -22.90
N SER A 277 11.01 19.19 -23.40
CA SER A 277 12.43 18.82 -23.27
C SER A 277 13.01 19.00 -21.86
N LEU A 278 12.28 19.69 -20.97
CA LEU A 278 12.56 19.80 -19.54
C LEU A 278 11.50 19.08 -18.70
N LEU A 279 10.22 19.17 -19.10
CA LEU A 279 9.11 18.57 -18.36
C LEU A 279 9.15 17.04 -18.38
N LEU A 280 9.36 16.40 -19.53
CA LEU A 280 9.39 14.94 -19.59
C LEU A 280 10.54 14.37 -18.75
N PRO A 281 11.79 14.83 -18.90
CA PRO A 281 12.87 14.47 -17.96
C PRO A 281 12.53 14.72 -16.50
N GLY A 282 11.91 15.86 -16.17
CA GLY A 282 11.51 16.22 -14.81
C GLY A 282 10.50 15.24 -14.21
N ILE A 283 9.47 14.88 -14.97
CA ILE A 283 8.49 13.85 -14.55
C ILE A 283 9.18 12.53 -14.26
N MET A 284 10.03 12.07 -15.18
CA MET A 284 10.75 10.80 -15.01
C MET A 284 11.67 10.85 -13.79
N ALA A 285 12.35 11.97 -13.57
CA ALA A 285 13.21 12.19 -12.41
C ALA A 285 12.40 12.21 -11.10
N SER A 286 11.19 12.78 -11.11
CA SER A 286 10.29 12.79 -9.95
C SER A 286 9.90 11.36 -9.57
N ASN A 287 9.40 10.57 -10.52
CA ASN A 287 8.98 9.20 -10.24
C ASN A 287 10.17 8.29 -9.87
N ILE A 288 11.31 8.40 -10.58
CA ILE A 288 12.53 7.63 -10.28
C ILE A 288 13.09 8.02 -8.90
N GLY A 289 13.16 9.33 -8.60
CA GLY A 289 13.64 9.85 -7.32
C GLY A 289 12.74 9.47 -6.15
N GLY A 290 11.41 9.58 -6.32
CA GLY A 290 10.42 9.20 -5.31
C GLY A 290 10.46 7.72 -4.95
N THR A 291 10.94 6.87 -5.87
CA THR A 291 11.15 5.44 -5.60
C THR A 291 12.23 5.19 -4.54
N ALA A 292 13.15 6.13 -4.29
CA ALA A 292 14.31 5.91 -3.41
C ALA A 292 13.97 5.71 -1.94
N THR A 293 12.85 6.28 -1.48
CA THR A 293 12.48 6.30 -0.06
C THR A 293 11.08 5.75 0.15
N LEU A 294 10.77 5.46 1.42
CA LEU A 294 9.44 5.01 1.82
C LEU A 294 8.34 6.04 1.54
N ILE A 295 8.66 7.33 1.56
CA ILE A 295 7.66 8.42 1.53
C ILE A 295 7.50 9.09 0.17
N GLY A 296 8.45 8.92 -0.75
CA GLY A 296 8.48 9.68 -2.00
C GLY A 296 7.34 9.32 -2.97
N ASP A 297 6.95 8.05 -3.03
CA ASP A 297 5.88 7.58 -3.91
C ASP A 297 4.84 6.77 -3.10
N PRO A 298 3.52 6.96 -3.29
CA PRO A 298 2.54 6.21 -2.51
C PRO A 298 2.59 4.68 -2.64
N PRO A 299 3.01 4.04 -3.75
CA PRO A 299 3.32 2.61 -3.78
C PRO A 299 4.28 2.17 -2.67
N ASN A 300 5.33 2.94 -2.42
CA ASN A 300 6.31 2.64 -1.38
C ASN A 300 5.69 2.74 0.02
N ILE A 301 4.90 3.79 0.24
CA ILE A 301 4.16 3.99 1.50
C ILE A 301 3.25 2.77 1.78
N ILE A 302 2.48 2.34 0.78
CA ILE A 302 1.57 1.20 0.88
C ILE A 302 2.33 -0.11 1.15
N ILE A 303 3.44 -0.36 0.44
CA ILE A 303 4.28 -1.54 0.65
C ILE A 303 4.87 -1.53 2.06
N GLY A 304 5.45 -0.40 2.50
CA GLY A 304 6.08 -0.29 3.80
C GLY A 304 5.10 -0.48 4.96
N SER A 305 3.91 0.11 4.85
CA SER A 305 2.84 -0.06 5.85
C SER A 305 2.34 -1.51 5.93
N TYR A 306 2.17 -2.18 4.78
CA TYR A 306 1.74 -3.58 4.74
C TYR A 306 2.78 -4.55 5.30
N THR A 307 4.07 -4.27 5.07
CA THR A 307 5.18 -5.18 5.42
C THR A 307 5.84 -4.88 6.76
N GLY A 308 5.67 -3.66 7.28
CA GLY A 308 6.44 -3.14 8.41
C GLY A 308 7.89 -2.79 8.07
N LEU A 309 8.24 -2.70 6.78
CA LEU A 309 9.59 -2.32 6.35
C LEU A 309 9.91 -0.87 6.73
N THR A 310 11.13 -0.64 7.21
CA THR A 310 11.53 0.66 7.72
C THR A 310 11.96 1.62 6.62
N PHE A 311 11.99 2.92 6.92
CA PHE A 311 12.46 3.94 5.98
C PHE A 311 13.88 3.64 5.48
N MET A 312 14.74 3.17 6.38
CA MET A 312 16.11 2.81 6.05
C MET A 312 16.21 1.55 5.18
N ASP A 313 15.23 0.64 5.23
CA ASP A 313 15.21 -0.52 4.33
C ASP A 313 14.95 -0.07 2.89
N PHE A 314 14.02 0.86 2.68
CA PHE A 314 13.81 1.46 1.36
C PHE A 314 15.06 2.20 0.87
N VAL A 315 15.65 3.05 1.71
CA VAL A 315 16.86 3.80 1.34
C VAL A 315 17.99 2.88 0.93
N LYS A 316 18.27 1.83 1.71
CA LYS A 316 19.39 0.91 1.43
C LYS A 316 19.18 0.08 0.16
N ASN A 317 17.96 -0.38 -0.09
CA ASN A 317 17.70 -1.34 -1.17
C ASN A 317 17.28 -0.65 -2.48
N LEU A 318 16.63 0.52 -2.41
CA LEU A 318 16.12 1.22 -3.60
C LEU A 318 17.04 2.35 -4.08
N SER A 319 17.63 3.14 -3.17
CA SER A 319 18.44 4.31 -3.56
C SER A 319 19.63 3.98 -4.48
N PRO A 320 20.39 2.89 -4.31
CA PRO A 320 21.49 2.57 -5.22
C PRO A 320 21.02 2.39 -6.66
N VAL A 321 19.90 1.71 -6.87
CA VAL A 321 19.31 1.50 -8.19
C VAL A 321 18.76 2.80 -8.75
N VAL A 322 18.09 3.60 -7.92
CA VAL A 322 17.59 4.92 -8.30
C VAL A 322 18.72 5.82 -8.80
N LEU A 323 19.88 5.82 -8.13
CA LEU A 323 21.05 6.59 -8.58
C LEU A 323 21.52 6.14 -9.96
N ILE A 324 21.61 4.83 -10.21
CA ILE A 324 21.98 4.29 -11.53
C ILE A 324 20.94 4.68 -12.59
N CYS A 325 19.65 4.58 -12.26
CA CYS A 325 18.55 4.99 -13.14
C CYS A 325 18.55 6.50 -13.43
N MET A 326 18.94 7.34 -12.47
CA MET A 326 19.10 8.78 -12.67
C MET A 326 20.23 9.09 -13.65
N PHE A 327 21.37 8.39 -13.56
CA PHE A 327 22.43 8.50 -14.56
C PHE A 327 21.97 8.04 -15.94
N ALA A 328 21.24 6.92 -16.01
CA ALA A 328 20.66 6.42 -17.26
C ALA A 328 19.66 7.42 -17.87
N LEU A 329 18.82 8.06 -17.05
CA LEU A 329 17.91 9.13 -17.46
C LEU A 329 18.67 10.31 -18.07
N ILE A 330 19.70 10.82 -17.37
CA ILE A 330 20.49 11.97 -17.85
C ILE A 330 21.18 11.63 -19.18
N ALA A 331 21.77 10.44 -19.30
CA ALA A 331 22.40 9.99 -20.53
C ALA A 331 21.38 9.82 -21.68
N TYR A 332 20.22 9.26 -21.41
CA TYR A 332 19.14 9.10 -22.37
C TYR A 332 18.62 10.46 -22.87
N ASN A 333 18.47 11.42 -21.96
CA ASN A 333 18.04 12.79 -22.30
C ASN A 333 18.98 13.49 -23.26
N GLU A 334 20.30 13.38 -23.03
CA GLU A 334 21.30 13.96 -23.92
C GLU A 334 21.22 13.38 -25.33
N ILE A 335 20.91 12.09 -25.47
CA ILE A 335 20.77 11.44 -26.77
C ILE A 335 19.46 11.85 -27.44
N PHE A 336 18.34 11.78 -26.72
CA PHE A 336 17.01 12.01 -27.28
C PHE A 336 16.77 13.49 -27.61
N TYR A 337 17.12 14.41 -26.71
CA TYR A 337 16.90 15.85 -26.86
C TYR A 337 18.10 16.62 -27.40
N LYS A 338 19.17 15.95 -27.84
CA LYS A 338 20.39 16.57 -28.41
C LYS A 338 20.10 17.70 -29.39
N LYS A 339 19.16 17.47 -30.32
CA LYS A 339 18.80 18.44 -31.36
C LYS A 339 18.08 19.65 -30.78
N GLU A 340 17.24 19.44 -29.78
CA GLU A 340 16.48 20.49 -29.11
C GLU A 340 17.39 21.35 -28.22
N TYR A 341 18.29 20.71 -27.46
CA TYR A 341 19.28 21.42 -26.65
C TYR A 341 20.20 22.31 -27.49
N LYS A 342 20.51 21.91 -28.73
CA LYS A 342 21.26 22.74 -29.68
C LYS A 342 20.47 23.92 -30.27
N LYS A 343 19.13 23.91 -30.21
CA LYS A 343 18.31 25.05 -30.68
C LYS A 343 18.31 26.21 -29.69
N GLY A 344 18.58 25.93 -28.41
CA GLY A 344 18.64 26.93 -27.36
C GLY A 344 19.55 28.09 -27.72
N LYS A 345 19.00 29.30 -27.77
CA LYS A 345 19.76 30.52 -28.01
C LYS A 345 19.79 31.35 -26.74
N VAL A 346 20.86 31.23 -25.96
CA VAL A 346 21.06 32.10 -24.80
C VAL A 346 21.86 33.31 -25.24
N LYS A 347 21.15 34.35 -25.70
CA LYS A 347 21.78 35.60 -26.15
C LYS A 347 22.25 36.47 -24.99
N ASP A 348 21.57 36.38 -23.84
CA ASP A 348 21.82 37.15 -22.63
C ASP A 348 21.56 36.25 -21.42
N VAL A 349 22.60 35.52 -21.00
CA VAL A 349 22.53 34.60 -19.86
C VAL A 349 22.33 35.40 -18.58
N ASP A 350 23.13 36.45 -18.40
CA ASP A 350 23.20 37.24 -17.17
C ASP A 350 21.90 38.04 -16.97
N GLY A 351 21.40 38.72 -17.99
CA GLY A 351 20.13 39.45 -17.90
C GLY A 351 18.90 38.57 -17.77
N LEU A 352 19.00 37.27 -18.06
CA LEU A 352 17.96 36.29 -17.71
C LEU A 352 18.10 35.80 -16.26
N ILE A 353 19.32 35.55 -15.80
CA ILE A 353 19.57 35.22 -14.39
C ILE A 353 19.05 36.34 -13.49
N ASP A 354 19.29 37.61 -13.83
CA ASP A 354 18.82 38.76 -13.04
C ASP A 354 17.29 38.83 -13.00
N ARG A 355 16.62 38.61 -14.14
CA ARG A 355 15.15 38.57 -14.20
C ARG A 355 14.55 37.43 -13.38
N LEU A 356 15.06 36.21 -13.56
CA LEU A 356 14.61 35.04 -12.80
C LEU A 356 14.93 35.20 -11.31
N GLU A 357 16.05 35.85 -10.97
CA GLU A 357 16.38 36.17 -9.59
C GLU A 357 15.35 37.10 -8.98
N GLU A 358 14.84 38.10 -9.70
CA GLU A 358 13.78 38.99 -9.20
C GLU A 358 12.43 38.30 -9.05
N GLU A 359 12.06 37.45 -9.99
CA GLU A 359 10.75 36.78 -10.04
C GLU A 359 10.65 35.62 -9.04
N PHE A 360 11.73 34.87 -8.84
CA PHE A 360 11.74 33.64 -8.04
C PHE A 360 12.50 33.77 -6.71
N LYS A 361 12.36 34.92 -6.04
CA LYS A 361 12.92 35.14 -4.70
C LYS A 361 12.18 34.31 -3.65
N ILE A 362 12.92 33.95 -2.59
CA ILE A 362 12.31 33.44 -1.36
C ILE A 362 11.47 34.56 -0.75
N SER A 363 10.15 34.36 -0.73
CA SER A 363 9.16 35.31 -0.22
C SER A 363 9.20 35.41 1.30
N ASP A 364 9.41 34.30 2.00
CA ASP A 364 9.46 34.27 3.47
C ASP A 364 10.59 33.39 4.00
N LYS A 365 11.69 34.03 4.39
CA LYS A 365 12.88 33.34 4.93
C LYS A 365 12.65 32.75 6.32
N ASN A 366 11.79 33.36 7.14
CA ASN A 366 11.55 32.90 8.51
C ASN A 366 10.71 31.62 8.50
N LEU A 367 9.63 31.62 7.71
CA LEU A 367 8.80 30.44 7.52
C LEU A 367 9.60 29.31 6.87
N LEU A 368 10.46 29.62 5.89
CA LEU A 368 11.34 28.62 5.29
C LEU A 368 12.32 28.03 6.30
N THR A 369 12.99 28.86 7.09
CA THR A 369 13.96 28.38 8.09
C THR A 369 13.29 27.48 9.13
N TYR A 370 12.12 27.88 9.63
CA TYR A 370 11.35 27.08 10.57
C TYR A 370 10.87 25.77 9.91
N GLY A 371 10.38 25.84 8.68
CA GLY A 371 9.96 24.68 7.90
C GLY A 371 11.10 23.69 7.63
N LEU A 372 12.30 24.16 7.29
CA LEU A 372 13.48 23.31 7.12
C LEU A 372 13.93 22.67 8.44
N LEU A 373 13.83 23.39 9.56
CA LEU A 373 14.11 22.84 10.88
C LEU A 373 13.13 21.70 11.20
N VAL A 374 11.83 21.94 11.03
CA VAL A 374 10.79 20.93 11.25
C VAL A 374 10.99 19.72 10.32
N MET A 375 11.31 19.95 9.04
CA MET A 375 11.65 18.87 8.10
C MET A 375 12.85 18.05 8.57
N GLY A 376 13.90 18.70 9.09
CA GLY A 376 15.04 18.00 9.69
C GLY A 376 14.64 17.10 10.85
N ILE A 377 13.71 17.55 11.70
CA ILE A 377 13.16 16.73 12.80
C ILE A 377 12.36 15.54 12.24
N VAL A 378 11.46 15.78 11.28
CA VAL A 378 10.63 14.73 10.66
C VAL A 378 11.51 13.67 10.00
N ILE A 379 12.51 14.08 9.21
CA ILE A 379 13.46 13.17 8.56
C ILE A 379 14.24 12.37 9.60
N THR A 380 14.67 13.00 10.70
CA THR A 380 15.37 12.29 11.79
C THR A 380 14.48 11.21 12.41
N PHE A 381 13.19 11.52 12.63
CA PHE A 381 12.24 10.52 13.09
C PHE A 381 11.94 9.44 12.06
N PHE A 382 11.87 9.74 10.77
CA PHE A 382 11.77 8.71 9.73
C PHE A 382 12.97 7.77 9.74
N VAL A 383 14.20 8.30 9.82
CA VAL A 383 15.41 7.47 9.88
C VAL A 383 15.41 6.57 11.11
N THR A 384 14.86 7.04 12.24
CA THR A 384 14.89 6.32 13.52
C THR A 384 13.61 5.56 13.85
N HIS A 385 12.52 5.67 13.08
CA HIS A 385 11.18 5.16 13.43
C HIS A 385 11.17 3.67 13.81
N GLY A 386 11.97 2.86 13.11
CA GLY A 386 12.05 1.42 13.35
C GLY A 386 12.64 1.07 14.72
N TYR A 387 13.49 1.94 15.27
CA TYR A 387 14.01 1.80 16.64
C TYR A 387 12.93 2.09 17.69
N TRP A 388 12.02 3.02 17.40
CA TRP A 388 10.94 3.43 18.31
C TRP A 388 9.70 2.55 18.22
N HIS A 389 9.66 1.60 17.26
CA HIS A 389 8.44 0.88 16.87
C HIS A 389 7.28 1.85 16.60
N MET A 390 7.60 2.94 15.90
CA MET A 390 6.69 4.05 15.63
C MET A 390 6.25 4.03 14.18
N GLU A 391 4.94 4.16 13.97
CA GLU A 391 4.35 4.34 12.65
C GLU A 391 4.83 5.62 11.98
N VAL A 392 5.15 5.57 10.68
CA VAL A 392 5.67 6.72 9.92
C VAL A 392 4.69 7.88 9.78
N SER A 393 3.38 7.64 9.93
CA SER A 393 2.41 8.73 9.97
C SER A 393 2.59 9.66 11.18
N ILE A 394 3.13 9.15 12.30
CA ILE A 394 3.25 9.91 13.55
C ILE A 394 4.24 11.07 13.41
N PRO A 395 5.49 10.88 12.93
CA PRO A 395 6.41 11.98 12.65
C PRO A 395 5.85 13.00 11.66
N ALA A 396 5.18 12.53 10.61
CA ALA A 396 4.62 13.39 9.57
C ALA A 396 3.52 14.30 10.14
N LEU A 397 2.56 13.75 10.88
CA LEU A 397 1.52 14.53 11.55
C LEU A 397 2.09 15.48 12.61
N PHE A 398 3.09 15.04 13.37
CA PHE A 398 3.76 15.89 14.35
C PHE A 398 4.42 17.10 13.68
N GLY A 399 5.24 16.88 12.66
CA GLY A 399 5.87 17.96 11.90
C GLY A 399 4.86 18.88 11.21
N ALA A 400 3.84 18.29 10.57
CA ALA A 400 2.75 19.02 9.95
C ALA A 400 2.04 19.94 10.95
N SER A 401 1.72 19.42 12.14
CA SER A 401 1.06 20.20 13.19
C SER A 401 1.91 21.38 13.67
N LEU A 402 3.21 21.17 13.92
CA LEU A 402 4.12 22.24 14.33
C LEU A 402 4.23 23.33 13.28
N LEU A 403 4.44 22.93 12.02
CA LEU A 403 4.61 23.86 10.91
C LEU A 403 3.32 24.61 10.59
N PHE A 404 2.17 23.92 10.63
CA PHE A 404 0.88 24.52 10.35
C PHE A 404 0.47 25.50 11.45
N VAL A 405 0.63 25.13 12.73
CA VAL A 405 0.38 26.04 13.86
C VAL A 405 1.25 27.29 13.75
N TYR A 406 2.55 27.12 13.46
CA TYR A 406 3.43 28.27 13.26
C TYR A 406 2.97 29.16 12.10
N GLY A 407 2.65 28.58 10.94
CA GLY A 407 2.19 29.30 9.76
C GLY A 407 0.90 30.10 10.02
N VAL A 408 -0.06 29.52 10.75
CA VAL A 408 -1.32 30.17 11.11
C VAL A 408 -1.12 31.26 12.16
N LEU A 409 -0.37 31.00 13.24
CA LEU A 409 -0.14 31.98 14.31
C LEU A 409 0.66 33.20 13.83
N THR A 410 1.60 32.99 12.91
CA THR A 410 2.36 34.07 12.28
C THR A 410 1.60 34.78 11.15
N LYS A 411 0.35 34.37 10.89
CA LYS A 411 -0.51 34.88 9.79
C LYS A 411 0.14 34.79 8.41
N LYS A 412 1.07 33.84 8.24
CA LYS A 412 1.75 33.57 6.97
C LYS A 412 0.95 32.61 6.10
N VAL A 413 0.10 31.80 6.72
CA VAL A 413 -0.77 30.82 6.07
C VAL A 413 -2.19 30.99 6.59
N ASN A 414 -3.17 30.97 5.70
CA ASN A 414 -4.57 30.93 6.07
C ASN A 414 -5.00 29.48 6.33
N MET A 415 -5.58 29.22 7.50
CA MET A 415 -5.99 27.87 7.91
C MET A 415 -6.99 27.24 6.93
N PHE A 416 -8.04 27.97 6.55
CA PHE A 416 -9.08 27.46 5.64
C PHE A 416 -8.52 27.24 4.25
N GLU A 417 -7.72 28.18 3.76
CA GLU A 417 -7.12 28.06 2.44
C GLU A 417 -6.21 26.82 2.33
N LEU A 418 -5.36 26.58 3.34
CA LEU A 418 -4.50 25.40 3.34
C LEU A 418 -5.33 24.11 3.38
N ILE A 419 -6.33 24.03 4.26
CA ILE A 419 -7.18 22.84 4.39
C ILE A 419 -7.99 22.59 3.11
N GLU A 420 -8.50 23.62 2.46
CA GLU A 420 -9.38 23.49 1.29
C GLU A 420 -8.61 23.28 -0.02
N LYS A 421 -7.46 23.95 -0.19
CA LYS A 421 -6.75 24.01 -1.49
C LYS A 421 -5.48 23.18 -1.54
N ASP A 422 -4.81 22.96 -0.41
CA ASP A 422 -3.47 22.36 -0.39
C ASP A 422 -3.51 20.89 0.00
N ILE A 423 -4.51 20.49 0.77
CA ILE A 423 -4.77 19.09 1.06
C ILE A 423 -5.54 18.47 -0.11
N GLU A 424 -4.97 17.44 -0.73
CA GLU A 424 -5.60 16.72 -1.82
C GLU A 424 -6.66 15.72 -1.30
N TRP A 425 -7.82 16.24 -0.89
CA TRP A 425 -8.94 15.42 -0.41
C TRP A 425 -9.38 14.35 -1.40
N THR A 426 -9.30 14.65 -2.70
CA THR A 426 -9.62 13.69 -3.77
C THR A 426 -8.69 12.48 -3.73
N THR A 427 -7.40 12.69 -3.47
CA THR A 427 -6.38 11.66 -3.32
C THR A 427 -6.63 10.86 -2.03
N LEU A 428 -6.84 11.51 -0.89
CA LEU A 428 -7.12 10.81 0.39
C LEU A 428 -8.38 9.94 0.32
N LEU A 429 -9.49 10.47 -0.23
CA LEU A 429 -10.73 9.71 -0.43
C LEU A 429 -10.51 8.53 -1.38
N PHE A 430 -9.75 8.73 -2.45
CA PHE A 430 -9.43 7.65 -3.38
C PHE A 430 -8.75 6.48 -2.66
N PHE A 431 -7.73 6.71 -1.82
CA PHE A 431 -7.08 5.64 -1.05
C PHE A 431 -8.04 4.91 -0.10
N ILE A 432 -8.87 5.66 0.64
CA ILE A 432 -9.84 5.07 1.56
C ILE A 432 -10.75 4.07 0.84
N PHE A 433 -11.37 4.48 -0.28
CA PHE A 433 -12.30 3.60 -1.00
C PHE A 433 -11.59 2.53 -1.83
N LEU A 434 -10.37 2.80 -2.31
CA LEU A 434 -9.53 1.80 -2.97
C LEU A 434 -9.17 0.67 -2.00
N PHE A 435 -8.79 0.98 -0.76
CA PHE A 435 -8.51 -0.05 0.24
C PHE A 435 -9.72 -0.90 0.58
N ILE A 436 -10.92 -0.31 0.61
CA ILE A 436 -12.17 -1.07 0.75
C ILE A 436 -12.36 -2.01 -0.45
N LEU A 437 -12.16 -1.52 -1.68
CA LEU A 437 -12.27 -2.34 -2.90
C LEU A 437 -11.27 -3.51 -2.90
N VAL A 438 -10.01 -3.24 -2.57
CA VAL A 438 -8.96 -4.26 -2.48
C VAL A 438 -9.28 -5.28 -1.38
N GLY A 439 -9.71 -4.81 -0.21
CA GLY A 439 -10.16 -5.66 0.89
C GLY A 439 -11.33 -6.56 0.51
N ALA A 440 -12.26 -6.06 -0.31
CA ALA A 440 -13.41 -6.84 -0.77
C ALA A 440 -13.02 -7.96 -1.74
N VAL A 441 -12.12 -7.69 -2.70
CA VAL A 441 -11.64 -8.73 -3.62
C VAL A 441 -10.68 -9.73 -2.95
N GLU A 442 -9.95 -9.30 -1.92
CA GLU A 442 -9.20 -10.18 -1.01
C GLU A 442 -10.15 -11.12 -0.27
N GLU A 443 -11.22 -10.58 0.31
CA GLU A 443 -12.19 -11.32 1.11
C GLU A 443 -12.88 -12.43 0.31
N VAL A 444 -13.29 -12.15 -0.92
CA VAL A 444 -13.89 -13.17 -1.81
C VAL A 444 -12.88 -14.16 -2.39
N GLY A 445 -11.57 -13.89 -2.29
CA GLY A 445 -10.50 -14.81 -2.69
C GLY A 445 -9.96 -14.63 -4.12
N LEU A 446 -10.23 -13.51 -4.79
CA LEU A 446 -9.68 -13.24 -6.13
C LEU A 446 -8.15 -13.20 -6.12
N LEU A 447 -7.58 -12.53 -5.13
CA LEU A 447 -6.12 -12.35 -5.03
C LEU A 447 -5.39 -13.66 -4.78
N ALA A 448 -6.01 -14.60 -4.06
CA ALA A 448 -5.46 -15.94 -3.84
C ALA A 448 -5.33 -16.74 -5.14
N ILE A 449 -6.33 -16.65 -6.03
CA ILE A 449 -6.30 -17.31 -7.35
C ILE A 449 -5.17 -16.76 -8.22
N ILE A 450 -4.98 -15.43 -8.20
CA ILE A 450 -3.89 -14.79 -8.95
C ILE A 450 -2.54 -15.22 -8.37
N ALA A 451 -2.40 -15.26 -7.04
CA ALA A 451 -1.19 -15.68 -6.37
C ALA A 451 -0.83 -17.14 -6.70
N ASP A 452 -1.81 -18.05 -6.70
CA ASP A 452 -1.62 -19.44 -7.12
C ASP A 452 -1.16 -19.51 -8.58
N TRP A 453 -1.76 -18.73 -9.48
CA TRP A 453 -1.35 -18.67 -10.88
C TRP A 453 0.11 -18.23 -11.03
N VAL A 454 0.53 -17.16 -10.34
CA VAL A 454 1.94 -16.70 -10.35
C VAL A 454 2.88 -17.77 -9.79
N TYR A 455 2.48 -18.46 -8.71
CA TYR A 455 3.28 -19.55 -8.15
C TYR A 455 3.46 -20.71 -9.14
N HIS A 456 2.40 -21.10 -9.86
CA HIS A 456 2.46 -22.16 -10.88
C HIS A 456 3.35 -21.77 -12.06
N VAL A 457 3.27 -20.52 -12.53
CA VAL A 457 4.10 -20.01 -13.65
C VAL A 457 5.57 -19.90 -13.23
N SER A 458 5.84 -19.43 -12.01
CA SER A 458 7.21 -19.35 -11.48
C SER A 458 7.81 -20.70 -11.13
N LYS A 459 7.00 -21.76 -10.97
CA LYS A 459 7.41 -23.10 -10.52
C LYS A 459 8.21 -23.05 -9.20
N GLY A 460 7.94 -22.06 -8.35
CA GLY A 460 8.68 -21.81 -7.12
C GLY A 460 10.12 -21.32 -7.32
N ASN A 461 10.52 -20.91 -8.53
CA ASN A 461 11.84 -20.35 -8.81
C ASN A 461 11.87 -18.83 -8.52
N LEU A 462 12.76 -18.42 -7.62
CA LEU A 462 12.91 -17.03 -7.19
C LEU A 462 13.25 -16.07 -8.35
N PHE A 463 14.16 -16.44 -9.26
CA PHE A 463 14.56 -15.60 -10.40
C PHE A 463 13.38 -15.33 -11.34
N ILE A 464 12.56 -16.35 -11.59
CA ILE A 464 11.35 -16.21 -12.41
C ILE A 464 10.33 -15.33 -11.68
N ALA A 465 10.15 -15.52 -10.38
CA ALA A 465 9.22 -14.71 -9.59
C ALA A 465 9.61 -13.22 -9.53
N ILE A 466 10.89 -12.91 -9.30
CA ILE A 466 11.41 -11.53 -9.32
C ILE A 466 11.11 -10.89 -10.69
N THR A 467 11.46 -11.59 -11.76
CA THR A 467 11.27 -11.11 -13.14
C THR A 467 9.78 -10.95 -13.49
N LEU A 468 8.92 -11.89 -13.08
CA LEU A 468 7.48 -11.78 -13.30
C LEU A 468 6.90 -10.58 -12.56
N ILE A 469 7.18 -10.43 -11.26
CA ILE A 469 6.62 -9.35 -10.45
C ILE A 469 7.03 -8.00 -11.02
N ILE A 470 8.33 -7.78 -11.28
CA ILE A 470 8.79 -6.46 -11.73
C ILE A 470 8.24 -6.09 -13.12
N TRP A 471 8.20 -7.02 -14.07
CA TRP A 471 7.73 -6.72 -15.43
C TRP A 471 6.21 -6.65 -15.54
N VAL A 472 5.48 -7.53 -14.84
CA VAL A 472 4.02 -7.42 -14.77
C VAL A 472 3.65 -6.11 -14.09
N ALA A 473 4.32 -5.76 -12.98
CA ALA A 473 4.10 -4.49 -12.32
C ALA A 473 4.42 -3.30 -13.22
N ALA A 474 5.56 -3.33 -13.92
CA ALA A 474 5.93 -2.26 -14.82
C ALA A 474 4.93 -2.05 -15.96
N ILE A 475 4.54 -3.12 -16.64
CA ILE A 475 3.63 -3.03 -17.79
C ILE A 475 2.23 -2.64 -17.33
N MET A 476 1.71 -3.27 -16.28
CA MET A 476 0.37 -2.94 -15.78
C MET A 476 0.32 -1.51 -15.25
N SER A 477 1.33 -1.09 -14.49
CA SER A 477 1.43 0.26 -13.97
C SER A 477 1.69 1.33 -15.05
N ALA A 478 2.09 0.94 -16.26
CA ALA A 478 2.17 1.87 -17.37
C ALA A 478 0.78 2.27 -17.89
N PHE A 479 -0.25 1.43 -17.71
CA PHE A 479 -1.61 1.68 -18.21
C PHE A 479 -2.66 1.82 -17.10
N VAL A 480 -2.28 1.51 -15.87
CA VAL A 480 -3.08 1.65 -14.66
C VAL A 480 -2.25 2.49 -13.70
N ASP A 481 -2.88 3.44 -13.01
CA ASP A 481 -2.21 4.24 -11.98
C ASP A 481 -1.43 3.31 -11.01
N ASN A 482 -0.18 3.68 -10.72
CA ASN A 482 0.74 2.90 -9.89
C ASN A 482 0.21 2.60 -8.48
N ILE A 483 -0.68 3.45 -7.97
CA ILE A 483 -1.30 3.33 -6.64
C ILE A 483 -2.27 2.13 -6.55
N PRO A 484 -3.39 2.09 -7.31
CA PRO A 484 -4.33 0.99 -7.27
C PRO A 484 -3.68 -0.34 -7.60
N PHE A 485 -2.81 -0.36 -8.61
CA PHE A 485 -2.07 -1.55 -8.98
C PHE A 485 -1.27 -2.12 -7.79
N THR A 486 -0.48 -1.28 -7.11
CA THR A 486 0.33 -1.73 -5.97
C THR A 486 -0.53 -2.32 -4.85
N ALA A 487 -1.63 -1.65 -4.49
CA ALA A 487 -2.53 -2.12 -3.44
C ALA A 487 -3.07 -3.53 -3.72
N THR A 488 -3.39 -3.86 -4.97
CA THR A 488 -3.84 -5.22 -5.35
C THR A 488 -2.76 -6.28 -5.30
N MET A 489 -1.53 -5.88 -5.57
CA MET A 489 -0.40 -6.79 -5.59
C MET A 489 0.10 -7.11 -4.19
N LEU A 490 -0.23 -6.32 -3.16
CA LEU A 490 0.27 -6.58 -1.80
C LEU A 490 -0.05 -8.00 -1.30
N PRO A 491 -1.31 -8.47 -1.34
CA PRO A 491 -1.61 -9.80 -0.81
C PRO A 491 -0.99 -10.91 -1.68
N ILE A 492 -0.86 -10.68 -2.99
CA ILE A 492 -0.23 -11.60 -3.94
C ILE A 492 1.26 -11.74 -3.62
N VAL A 493 1.99 -10.63 -3.54
CA VAL A 493 3.42 -10.62 -3.23
C VAL A 493 3.67 -11.09 -1.79
N GLY A 494 2.78 -10.76 -0.85
CA GLY A 494 2.85 -11.24 0.52
C GLY A 494 2.74 -12.76 0.63
N TYR A 495 1.83 -13.38 -0.14
CA TYR A 495 1.76 -14.84 -0.22
C TYR A 495 3.01 -15.43 -0.87
N LEU A 496 3.41 -14.92 -2.04
CA LEU A 496 4.57 -15.43 -2.78
C LEU A 496 5.86 -15.34 -1.95
N SER A 497 6.01 -14.29 -1.15
CA SER A 497 7.15 -14.09 -0.26
C SER A 497 7.23 -15.14 0.86
N LYS A 498 6.10 -15.76 1.23
CA LYS A 498 6.04 -16.85 2.23
C LYS A 498 6.28 -18.24 1.62
N VAL A 499 5.90 -18.45 0.36
CA VAL A 499 5.91 -19.79 -0.27
C VAL A 499 7.07 -20.03 -1.24
N ILE A 500 7.70 -18.98 -1.76
CA ILE A 500 8.85 -19.10 -2.66
C ILE A 500 10.14 -19.14 -1.82
N PRO A 501 10.94 -20.22 -1.91
CA PRO A 501 12.22 -20.30 -1.22
C PRO A 501 13.16 -19.16 -1.63
N GLY A 502 13.79 -18.52 -0.63
CA GLY A 502 14.72 -17.40 -0.84
C GLY A 502 14.08 -16.01 -0.90
N ALA A 503 12.74 -15.91 -0.91
CA ALA A 503 12.03 -14.63 -0.88
C ALA A 503 12.05 -13.94 0.51
N GLU A 504 12.62 -14.58 1.54
CA GLU A 504 12.78 -14.05 2.91
C GLU A 504 13.58 -12.74 2.97
N SER A 505 14.35 -12.45 1.92
CA SER A 505 15.14 -11.22 1.75
C SER A 505 14.31 -9.97 1.42
N ASN A 506 12.99 -10.10 1.33
CA ASN A 506 12.05 -9.06 0.89
C ASN A 506 12.24 -8.63 -0.59
N VAL A 507 12.99 -9.39 -1.39
CA VAL A 507 13.29 -9.06 -2.79
C VAL A 507 12.05 -8.87 -3.66
N LEU A 508 10.98 -9.62 -3.40
CA LEU A 508 9.73 -9.49 -4.16
C LEU A 508 9.00 -8.16 -3.89
N TRP A 509 9.19 -7.58 -2.69
CA TRP A 509 8.69 -6.24 -2.36
C TRP A 509 9.46 -5.15 -3.11
N TRP A 510 10.78 -5.30 -3.24
CA TRP A 510 11.60 -4.39 -4.05
C TRP A 510 11.28 -4.52 -5.54
N ALA A 511 11.03 -5.74 -6.02
CA ALA A 511 10.55 -5.97 -7.39
C ALA A 511 9.21 -5.27 -7.64
N LEU A 512 8.27 -5.34 -6.69
CA LEU A 512 6.99 -4.64 -6.79
C LEU A 512 7.19 -3.12 -6.75
N ALA A 513 8.00 -2.59 -5.84
CA ALA A 513 8.28 -1.17 -5.72
C ALA A 513 8.89 -0.59 -7.01
N PHE A 514 9.96 -1.21 -7.53
CA PHE A 514 10.55 -0.77 -8.80
C PHE A 514 9.58 -0.93 -9.97
N GLY A 515 8.88 -2.06 -10.04
CA GLY A 515 7.93 -2.32 -11.12
C GLY A 515 6.81 -1.29 -11.15
N ALA A 516 6.16 -1.02 -10.02
CA ALA A 516 5.08 -0.04 -9.94
C ALA A 516 5.59 1.39 -10.20
N CYS A 517 6.63 1.84 -9.48
CA CYS A 517 7.08 3.22 -9.59
C CYS A 517 7.74 3.53 -10.94
N PHE A 518 8.59 2.63 -11.46
CA PHE A 518 9.19 2.83 -12.79
C PHE A 518 8.18 2.58 -13.90
N GLY A 519 7.26 1.63 -13.74
CA GLY A 519 6.16 1.36 -14.67
C GLY A 519 5.29 2.57 -14.93
N GLY A 520 4.97 3.34 -13.89
CA GLY A 520 4.20 4.58 -13.98
C GLY A 520 4.79 5.62 -14.94
N ASN A 521 6.08 5.51 -15.31
CA ASN A 521 6.69 6.36 -16.32
C ASN A 521 6.28 6.02 -17.76
N GLY A 522 5.76 4.82 -18.03
CA GLY A 522 5.58 4.33 -19.41
C GLY A 522 4.60 5.15 -20.25
N THR A 523 3.55 5.72 -19.65
CA THR A 523 2.53 6.51 -20.35
C THR A 523 2.03 7.71 -19.52
N ILE A 524 1.21 8.58 -20.13
CA ILE A 524 0.62 9.73 -19.44
C ILE A 524 -0.22 9.30 -18.23
N ILE A 525 -0.93 8.19 -18.32
CA ILE A 525 -1.89 7.75 -17.30
C ILE A 525 -1.27 6.85 -16.21
N GLY A 526 -0.01 6.41 -16.40
CA GLY A 526 0.63 5.46 -15.49
C GLY A 526 0.97 6.04 -14.12
N ALA A 527 1.13 7.35 -14.01
CA ALA A 527 1.39 8.04 -12.75
C ALA A 527 0.67 9.39 -12.71
N SER A 528 0.20 9.76 -11.52
CA SER A 528 -0.52 11.02 -11.29
C SER A 528 0.30 12.25 -11.64
N ALA A 529 1.61 12.24 -11.36
CA ALA A 529 2.52 13.33 -11.68
C ALA A 529 2.58 13.61 -13.19
N ASN A 530 2.43 12.57 -14.02
CA ASN A 530 2.43 12.68 -15.47
C ASN A 530 1.18 13.42 -15.94
N VAL A 531 -0.01 12.97 -15.52
CA VAL A 531 -1.31 13.58 -15.86
C VAL A 531 -1.35 15.04 -15.43
N VAL A 532 -0.94 15.33 -14.20
CA VAL A 532 -0.96 16.70 -13.66
C VAL A 532 0.00 17.61 -14.41
N THR A 533 1.23 17.16 -14.69
CA THR A 533 2.20 17.97 -15.45
C THR A 533 1.70 18.27 -16.86
N VAL A 534 1.14 17.27 -17.54
CA VAL A 534 0.56 17.45 -18.87
C VAL A 534 -0.63 18.41 -18.80
N GLY A 535 -1.53 18.26 -17.84
CA GLY A 535 -2.69 19.15 -17.66
C GLY A 535 -2.29 20.62 -17.43
N ILE A 536 -1.26 20.88 -16.61
CA ILE A 536 -0.73 22.24 -16.43
C ILE A 536 -0.13 22.77 -17.74
N ALA A 537 0.68 21.96 -18.42
CA ALA A 537 1.27 22.36 -19.70
C ALA A 537 0.19 22.72 -20.73
N GLU A 538 -0.88 21.92 -20.82
CA GLU A 538 -2.01 22.17 -21.71
C GLU A 538 -2.77 23.45 -21.34
N SER A 539 -2.96 23.71 -20.04
CA SER A 539 -3.59 24.95 -19.56
C SER A 539 -2.81 26.21 -19.94
N LEU A 540 -1.48 26.08 -20.09
CA LEU A 540 -0.57 27.14 -20.52
C LEU A 540 -0.34 27.14 -22.04
N GLY A 541 -1.12 26.36 -22.80
CA GLY A 541 -1.09 26.34 -24.27
C GLY A 541 -0.07 25.38 -24.90
N HIS A 542 0.60 24.55 -24.11
CA HIS A 542 1.55 23.55 -24.58
C HIS A 542 0.93 22.16 -24.54
N ARG A 543 0.61 21.59 -25.70
CA ARG A 543 0.01 20.25 -25.81
C ARG A 543 1.04 19.21 -26.23
N ILE A 544 0.93 18.01 -25.64
CA ILE A 544 1.65 16.81 -26.07
C ILE A 544 0.64 15.70 -26.27
N THR A 545 0.78 14.95 -27.35
CA THR A 545 -0.08 13.79 -27.59
C THR A 545 0.36 12.58 -26.76
N PHE A 546 -0.57 11.67 -26.48
CA PHE A 546 -0.27 10.41 -25.79
C PHE A 546 0.89 9.63 -26.42
N LEU A 547 0.90 9.53 -27.76
CA LEU A 547 1.95 8.83 -28.50
C LEU A 547 3.31 9.52 -28.41
N GLU A 548 3.36 10.85 -28.42
CA GLU A 548 4.60 11.61 -28.27
C GLU A 548 5.22 11.42 -26.87
N PHE A 549 4.39 11.46 -25.83
CA PHE A 549 4.82 11.15 -24.47
C PHE A 549 5.37 9.72 -24.40
N MET A 550 4.55 8.75 -24.82
CA MET A 550 4.87 7.32 -24.72
C MET A 550 6.14 6.96 -25.50
N LYS A 551 6.38 7.58 -26.66
CA LYS A 551 7.59 7.34 -27.47
C LYS A 551 8.88 7.63 -26.70
N TYR A 552 8.90 8.69 -25.89
CA TYR A 552 10.04 9.01 -25.05
C TYR A 552 10.03 8.16 -23.77
N ALA A 553 8.89 8.11 -23.09
CA ALA A 553 8.79 7.64 -21.72
C ALA A 553 8.79 6.11 -21.59
N PHE A 554 8.14 5.40 -22.53
CA PHE A 554 8.10 3.94 -22.53
C PHE A 554 9.48 3.30 -22.74
N VAL A 555 10.31 3.91 -23.60
CA VAL A 555 11.70 3.44 -23.81
C VAL A 555 12.51 3.60 -22.52
N LEU A 556 12.38 4.74 -21.85
CA LEU A 556 13.06 4.96 -20.58
C LEU A 556 12.56 3.98 -19.49
N MET A 557 11.25 3.76 -19.39
CA MET A 557 10.66 2.77 -18.49
C MET A 557 11.30 1.39 -18.68
N VAL A 558 11.42 0.92 -19.93
CA VAL A 558 12.06 -0.37 -20.23
C VAL A 558 13.52 -0.38 -19.74
N ILE A 559 14.27 0.71 -19.94
CA ILE A 559 15.66 0.83 -19.50
C ILE A 559 15.76 0.75 -17.97
N THR A 560 14.96 1.54 -17.24
CA THR A 560 15.03 1.60 -15.77
C THR A 560 14.54 0.31 -15.12
N VAL A 561 13.48 -0.29 -15.65
CA VAL A 561 12.96 -1.60 -15.21
C VAL A 561 13.99 -2.71 -15.47
N LEU A 562 14.67 -2.69 -16.62
CA LEU A 562 15.74 -3.65 -16.91
C LEU A 562 16.92 -3.51 -15.96
N ILE A 563 17.35 -2.27 -15.67
CA ILE A 563 18.41 -2.00 -14.68
C ILE A 563 18.02 -2.56 -13.31
N ALA A 564 16.80 -2.27 -12.85
CA ALA A 564 16.29 -2.78 -11.58
C ALA A 564 16.19 -4.31 -11.56
N ASN A 565 15.69 -4.92 -12.64
CA ASN A 565 15.58 -6.37 -12.73
C ASN A 565 16.96 -7.03 -12.66
N ILE A 566 17.93 -6.56 -13.45
CA ILE A 566 19.31 -7.07 -13.41
C ILE A 566 19.93 -6.89 -12.02
N TRP A 567 19.73 -5.74 -11.39
CA TRP A 567 20.21 -5.49 -10.03
C TRP A 567 19.65 -6.51 -9.04
N LEU A 568 18.33 -6.71 -9.03
CA LEU A 568 17.70 -7.67 -8.12
C LEU A 568 18.21 -9.09 -8.33
N LEU A 569 18.42 -9.52 -9.58
CA LEU A 569 18.91 -10.89 -9.89
C LEU A 569 20.39 -11.10 -9.55
N ILE A 570 21.18 -10.03 -9.38
CA ILE A 570 22.60 -10.13 -9.04
C ILE A 570 22.82 -10.08 -7.52
N PHE A 571 22.05 -9.25 -6.82
CA PHE A 571 22.28 -8.96 -5.39
C PHE A 571 21.35 -9.72 -4.43
N TYR A 572 20.37 -10.46 -4.94
CA TYR A 572 19.47 -11.36 -4.19
C TYR A 572 19.39 -12.72 -4.88
#